data_AF-A0A838IAC5-F1
#
_entry.id   AF-A0A838IAC5-F1
#
_cell.length_a   1.000
_cell.length_b   1.000
_cell.length_c   1.000
_cell.angle_alpha   90.00
_cell.angle_beta   90.00
_cell.angle_gamma   90.00
#
_symmetry.space_group_name_H-M   'P 1'
#
loop_
_entity.id
_entity.type
_entity.pdbx_description
1 polymer ?
#
loop_
_entity_poly.entity_id
_entity_poly.type
_entity_poly.pdbx_seq_one_letter_code
_entity_poly.pdbx_strand_id
1 'polypeptide(L)'
;GLVMERRRLYERIDERVDAMVAAGAAEEVRRADAAGASSTARAALGFAELLHGDVEAVKRRTRNLAKRQLTWLRRLEGVEIVDLTEATPQTAAERIDGLLRR
;
A
#
# COMPACT_ATOMS: atom_id res chain seq x y z
N GLY A 1 -4.82 14.59 -1.27
CA GLY A 1 -4.60 13.39 -0.45
C GLY A 1 -5.75 12.43 -0.65
N LEU A 2 -5.47 11.18 -1.01
CA LEU A 2 -6.51 10.15 -1.20
C LEU A 2 -6.68 9.36 0.09
N VAL A 3 -7.90 9.29 0.60
CA VAL A 3 -8.21 8.60 1.87
C VAL A 3 -9.34 7.59 1.67
N MET A 4 -9.48 6.69 2.64
CA MET A 4 -10.52 5.66 2.66
C MET A 4 -10.82 5.28 4.11
N GLU A 5 -12.05 4.82 4.36
CA GLU A 5 -12.45 4.22 5.62
C GLU A 5 -11.49 3.06 5.98
N ARG A 6 -11.16 2.95 7.26
CA ARG A 6 -10.07 2.10 7.74
C ARG A 6 -10.30 0.62 7.43
N ARG A 7 -11.52 0.12 7.65
CA ARG A 7 -11.84 -1.29 7.43
C ARG A 7 -11.73 -1.62 5.94
N ARG A 8 -12.35 -0.82 5.07
CA ARG A 8 -12.24 -0.95 3.60
C ARG A 8 -10.79 -0.89 3.12
N LEU A 9 -9.98 0.01 3.67
CA LEU A 9 -8.56 0.12 3.32
C LEU A 9 -7.77 -1.14 3.72
N TYR A 10 -8.07 -1.71 4.88
CA TYR A 10 -7.40 -2.92 5.36
C TYR A 10 -7.80 -4.15 4.55
N GLU A 11 -9.08 -4.30 4.22
CA GLU A 11 -9.58 -5.36 3.32
C GLU A 11 -8.83 -5.33 1.97
N ARG A 12 -8.72 -4.14 1.34
CA ARG A 12 -7.99 -3.98 0.07
C ARG A 12 -6.48 -4.23 0.17
N ILE A 13 -5.87 -3.89 1.31
CA ILE A 13 -4.45 -4.19 1.55
C ILE A 13 -4.24 -5.69 1.61
N ASP A 14 -5.12 -6.40 2.30
CA ASP A 14 -5.01 -7.85 2.49
C ASP A 14 -5.21 -8.58 1.16
N GLU A 15 -6.27 -8.22 0.42
CA GLU A 15 -6.53 -8.73 -0.94
C GLU A 15 -5.34 -8.49 -1.88
N ARG A 16 -4.73 -7.30 -1.81
CA ARG A 16 -3.56 -6.97 -2.63
C ARG A 16 -2.36 -7.84 -2.27
N VAL A 17 -2.09 -8.06 -0.99
CA VAL A 17 -0.98 -8.90 -0.55
C VAL A 17 -1.20 -10.34 -1.00
N ASP A 18 -2.41 -10.86 -0.85
CA ASP A 18 -2.76 -12.21 -1.32
C ASP A 18 -2.58 -12.34 -2.84
N ALA A 19 -3.03 -11.33 -3.61
CA ALA A 19 -2.81 -11.27 -5.05
C ALA A 19 -1.32 -11.21 -5.44
N MET A 20 -0.50 -10.46 -4.69
CA MET A 20 0.95 -10.39 -4.92
C MET A 20 1.62 -11.76 -4.69
N VAL A 21 1.26 -12.46 -3.62
CA VAL A 21 1.79 -13.79 -3.33
C VAL A 21 1.35 -14.78 -4.41
N ALA A 22 0.08 -14.77 -4.79
CA ALA A 22 -0.44 -15.61 -5.87
C ALA A 22 0.25 -15.33 -7.23
N ALA A 23 0.69 -14.09 -7.45
CA ALA A 23 1.45 -13.69 -8.64
C ALA A 23 2.96 -14.01 -8.57
N GLY A 24 3.45 -14.61 -7.48
CA GLY A 24 4.83 -15.07 -7.36
C GLY A 24 5.80 -14.12 -6.64
N ALA A 25 5.29 -13.23 -5.78
CA ALA A 25 6.14 -12.30 -5.02
C ALA A 25 7.15 -13.01 -4.10
N ALA A 26 6.81 -14.18 -3.57
CA ALA A 26 7.72 -14.94 -2.72
C ALA A 26 8.91 -15.50 -3.53
N GLU A 27 8.64 -15.97 -4.75
CA GLU A 27 9.65 -16.44 -5.69
C GLU A 27 10.56 -15.29 -6.14
N GLU A 28 9.99 -14.11 -6.39
CA GLU A 28 10.75 -12.91 -6.72
C GLU A 28 11.74 -12.53 -5.62
N VAL A 29 11.29 -12.50 -4.36
CA VAL A 29 12.14 -12.22 -3.20
C VAL A 29 13.24 -13.26 -3.05
N ARG A 30 12.94 -14.56 -3.20
CA ARG A 30 13.98 -15.62 -3.14
C ARG A 30 15.03 -15.48 -4.23
N ARG A 31 14.61 -15.14 -5.46
CA ARG A 31 15.56 -14.90 -6.57
C ARG A 31 16.42 -13.67 -6.29
N ALA A 32 15.83 -12.57 -5.81
CA ALA A 32 16.55 -11.36 -5.49
C ALA A 32 17.55 -11.59 -4.35
N ASP A 33 17.15 -12.33 -3.31
CA ASP A 33 18.01 -12.72 -2.20
C ASP A 33 19.24 -13.50 -2.67
N ALA A 34 19.02 -14.54 -3.48
CA ALA A 34 20.08 -15.37 -4.07
C ALA A 34 21.00 -14.57 -5.02
N ALA A 35 20.47 -13.56 -5.71
CA ALA A 35 21.24 -12.66 -6.58
C ALA A 35 22.04 -11.59 -5.81
N GLY A 36 22.01 -11.60 -4.47
CA GLY A 36 22.76 -10.65 -3.66
C GLY A 36 22.08 -9.27 -3.59
N ALA A 37 20.74 -9.23 -3.48
CA ALA A 37 19.98 -7.99 -3.30
C ALA A 37 20.64 -7.05 -2.27
N SER A 38 20.66 -5.75 -2.59
CA SER A 38 21.28 -4.74 -1.75
C SER A 38 20.60 -4.62 -0.37
N SER A 39 21.30 -4.02 0.58
CA SER A 39 20.73 -3.71 1.90
C SER A 39 19.45 -2.88 1.80
N THR A 40 19.39 -1.91 0.87
CA THR A 40 18.19 -1.10 0.62
C THR A 40 17.02 -1.94 0.12
N ALA A 41 17.25 -2.87 -0.81
CA ALA A 41 16.20 -3.76 -1.32
C ALA A 41 15.67 -4.69 -0.21
N ARG A 42 16.57 -5.25 0.60
CA ARG A 42 16.23 -6.11 1.75
C ARG A 42 15.45 -5.38 2.84
N ALA A 43 15.63 -4.07 2.96
CA ALA A 43 14.90 -3.22 3.90
C ALA A 43 13.47 -2.88 3.42
N ALA A 44 13.12 -3.20 2.16
CA ALA A 44 11.77 -2.98 1.65
C ALA A 44 10.75 -3.79 2.46
N LEU A 45 9.58 -3.20 2.68
CA LEU A 45 8.50 -3.83 3.43
C LEU A 45 8.06 -5.11 2.72
N GLY A 46 8.05 -6.22 3.44
CA GLY A 46 7.63 -7.52 2.93
C GLY A 46 8.76 -8.36 2.38
N PHE A 47 9.97 -7.82 2.16
CA PHE A 47 11.09 -8.61 1.65
C PHE A 47 11.46 -9.73 2.64
N ALA A 48 11.83 -9.37 3.87
CA ALA A 48 12.20 -10.36 4.88
C ALA A 48 11.02 -11.28 5.22
N GLU A 49 9.81 -10.75 5.32
CA GLU A 49 8.63 -11.55 5.64
C GLU A 49 8.32 -12.59 4.55
N LEU A 50 8.34 -12.19 3.27
CA LEU A 50 8.12 -13.11 2.14
C LEU A 50 9.24 -14.14 1.99
N LEU A 51 10.49 -13.77 2.33
CA LEU A 51 11.61 -14.70 2.34
C LEU A 51 11.40 -15.85 3.34
N HIS A 52 10.77 -15.56 4.48
CA HIS A 52 10.40 -16.54 5.51
C HIS A 52 9.00 -17.15 5.32
N GLY A 53 8.24 -16.73 4.29
CA GLY A 53 6.87 -17.20 4.06
C GLY A 53 5.81 -16.63 5.02
N ASP A 54 6.08 -15.55 5.73
CA ASP A 54 5.16 -14.93 6.70
C ASP A 54 4.27 -13.86 6.02
N VAL A 55 3.26 -14.32 5.28
CA VAL A 55 2.32 -13.44 4.55
C VAL A 55 1.51 -12.56 5.50
N GLU A 56 1.15 -13.06 6.69
CA GLU A 56 0.38 -12.30 7.67
C GLU A 56 1.20 -11.15 8.29
N ALA A 57 2.52 -11.32 8.43
CA ALA A 57 3.40 -10.21 8.78
C ALA A 57 3.46 -9.16 7.66
N VAL A 58 3.47 -9.53 6.38
CA VAL A 58 3.41 -8.59 5.26
C VAL A 58 2.13 -7.74 5.36
N LYS A 59 0.97 -8.38 5.53
CA LYS A 59 -0.33 -7.70 5.68
C LYS A 59 -0.32 -6.73 6.86
N ARG A 60 0.07 -7.21 8.04
CA ARG A 60 0.14 -6.40 9.27
C ARG A 60 1.07 -5.19 9.12
N ARG A 61 2.26 -5.37 8.54
CA ARG A 61 3.22 -4.29 8.33
C ARG A 61 2.70 -3.29 7.30
N THR A 62 2.05 -3.75 6.23
CA THR A 62 1.46 -2.89 5.21
C THR A 62 0.34 -2.03 5.78
N ARG A 63 -0.56 -2.60 6.60
CA ARG A 63 -1.59 -1.84 7.33
C ARG A 63 -1.00 -0.79 8.27
N ASN A 64 0.08 -1.14 8.98
CA ASN A 64 0.80 -0.20 9.85
C ASN A 64 1.47 0.94 9.05
N LEU A 65 2.03 0.63 7.88
CA LEU A 65 2.59 1.64 6.99
C LEU A 65 1.49 2.59 6.49
N ALA A 66 0.38 2.04 5.99
CA ALA A 66 -0.76 2.83 5.53
C ALA A 66 -1.32 3.74 6.63
N LYS A 67 -1.44 3.24 7.88
CA LYS A 67 -1.81 4.06 9.04
C LYS A 67 -0.84 5.24 9.23
N ARG A 68 0.48 5.00 9.20
CA ARG A 68 1.49 6.05 9.35
C ARG A 68 1.42 7.07 8.22
N GLN A 69 1.25 6.62 6.97
CA GLN A 69 1.08 7.48 5.81
C GLN A 69 -0.15 8.39 5.95
N LEU A 70 -1.29 7.84 6.39
CA LEU A 70 -2.49 8.65 6.66
C LEU A 70 -2.29 9.63 7.82
N THR A 71 -1.59 9.22 8.89
CA THR A 71 -1.26 10.15 9.99
C THR A 71 -0.38 11.30 9.53
N TRP A 72 0.61 11.01 8.68
CA TRP A 72 1.47 12.05 8.11
C TRP A 72 0.71 12.97 7.16
N LEU A 73 -0.12 12.40 6.27
CA LEU A 73 -0.96 13.16 5.33
C LEU A 73 -1.90 14.15 6.03
N ARG A 74 -2.46 13.78 7.18
CA ARG A 74 -3.32 14.67 8.00
C ARG A 74 -2.60 15.90 8.55
N ARG A 75 -1.27 15.88 8.61
CA ARG A 75 -0.44 16.98 9.12
C ARG A 75 0.12 17.86 8.00
N LEU A 76 -0.10 17.49 6.74
CA LEU A 76 0.34 18.31 5.62
C LEU A 76 -0.65 19.45 5.39
N GLU A 77 -0.12 20.67 5.42
CA GLU A 77 -0.86 21.87 5.04
C GLU A 77 -1.06 21.93 3.52
N GLY A 78 -2.16 22.56 3.08
CA GLY A 78 -2.47 22.73 1.65
C GLY A 78 -2.89 21.45 0.92
N VAL A 79 -3.18 20.35 1.63
CA VAL A 79 -3.63 19.11 1.01
C VAL A 79 -5.15 19.03 0.97
N GLU A 80 -5.72 19.08 -0.23
CA GLU A 80 -7.12 18.75 -0.48
C GLU A 80 -7.38 17.24 -0.28
N ILE A 81 -8.37 16.87 0.51
CA ILE A 81 -8.69 15.46 0.81
C ILE A 81 -9.82 14.95 -0.08
N VAL A 82 -9.59 13.82 -0.74
CA VAL A 82 -10.60 13.09 -1.53
C VAL A 82 -10.83 11.72 -0.91
N ASP A 83 -12.04 11.50 -0.42
CA ASP A 83 -12.46 10.21 0.12
C ASP A 83 -12.87 9.26 -1.01
N LEU A 84 -12.22 8.10 -1.05
CA LEU A 84 -12.40 7.04 -2.03
C LEU A 84 -13.26 5.87 -1.54
N THR A 85 -13.80 5.93 -0.32
CA THR A 85 -14.48 4.79 0.33
C THR A 85 -15.60 4.19 -0.53
N GLU A 86 -16.42 5.05 -1.11
CA GLU A 86 -17.52 4.67 -2.02
C GLU A 86 -17.28 5.18 -3.45
N ALA A 87 -16.05 5.58 -3.78
CA ALA A 87 -15.74 6.14 -5.08
C ALA A 87 -15.24 5.05 -6.04
N THR A 88 -15.78 5.05 -7.25
CA THR A 88 -15.16 4.39 -8.41
C THR A 88 -13.96 5.19 -8.91
N PRO A 89 -13.02 4.59 -9.67
CA PRO A 89 -11.93 5.34 -10.29
C PRO A 89 -12.39 6.55 -11.11
N GLN A 90 -13.51 6.42 -11.83
CA GLN A 90 -14.11 7.49 -12.63
C GLN A 90 -14.59 8.64 -11.75
N THR A 91 -15.43 8.36 -10.76
CA THR A 91 -15.95 9.40 -9.85
C THR A 91 -14.84 10.07 -9.02
N ALA A 92 -13.79 9.32 -8.67
CA ALA A 92 -12.61 9.88 -8.02
C ALA A 92 -11.85 10.85 -8.95
N ALA A 93 -11.66 10.48 -10.21
CA ALA A 93 -11.01 11.33 -11.21
C ALA A 93 -11.78 12.63 -11.46
N GLU A 94 -13.11 12.56 -11.59
CA GLU A 94 -13.97 13.73 -11.75
C GLU A 94 -13.86 14.71 -10.57
N ARG A 95 -13.85 14.19 -9.33
CA ARG A 95 -13.66 15.02 -8.12
C ARG A 95 -12.30 15.72 -8.13
N ILE A 96 -11.25 15.02 -8.55
CA ILE A 96 -9.89 15.58 -8.61
C ILE A 96 -9.80 16.65 -9.71
N ASP A 97 -10.37 16.41 -10.89
CA ASP A 97 -10.40 17.40 -11.98
C ASP A 97 -11.13 18.68 -11.54
N GLY A 98 -12.26 18.55 -10.84
CA GLY A 98 -12.98 19.68 -10.26
C GLY A 98 -12.19 20.45 -9.19
N LEU A 99 -11.27 19.80 -8.47
CA LEU A 99 -10.39 20.45 -7.49
C LEU A 99 -9.28 21.26 -8.17
N LEU A 100 -8.73 20.76 -9.28
CA LEU A 100 -7.59 21.35 -9.98
C LEU A 100 -7.96 22.55 -10.87
N ARG A 101 -9.24 22.67 -11.23
CA ARG A 101 -9.76 23.78 -12.06
C ARG A 101 -10.21 25.01 -11.26
N ARG A 102 -10.06 24.98 -9.93
CA ARG A 102 -10.32 26.12 -9.03
C ARG A 102 -9.06 26.93 -8.83
#